data_AF-A0A4Q5LFP4-F1
#
_entry.id   AF-A0A4Q5LFP4-F1
#
_cell.length_a   1.000
_cell.length_b   1.000
_cell.length_c   1.000
_cell.angle_alpha   90.00
_cell.angle_beta   90.00
_cell.angle_gamma   90.00
#
_symmetry.space_group_name_H-M   'P 1'
#
loop_
_entity.id
_entity.type
_entity.pdbx_description
1 polymer ?
#
loop_
_entity_poly.entity_id
_entity_poly.type
_entity_poly.pdbx_seq_one_letter_code
_entity_poly.pdbx_strand_id
1 'polypeptide(L)'
;MQNKVLILAALLFTGCGPDRVTEYSCHGTFVTRVDKGATSQFFYGTYAQASGQPAVVETHYPGFDGLMDAYLTFKGKQVEIQPAGGYFETKTPHKNLSITDRDNSVFPDWLDSIRSDMSHTVYLAANLEYETKRNQQYRSGVKATTVQVGFLSSF
;
A
#
# COMPACT_ATOMS: atom_id res chain seq x y z
N MET A 1 28.58 35.50 38.90
CA MET A 1 28.89 34.10 38.50
C MET A 1 27.62 33.54 37.87
N GLN A 2 27.48 33.69 36.55
CA GLN A 2 27.65 32.64 35.54
C GLN A 2 26.61 31.51 35.62
N ASN A 3 25.62 31.61 34.72
CA ASN A 3 25.04 30.61 33.81
C ASN A 3 25.02 29.14 34.30
N LYS A 4 23.92 28.39 34.16
CA LYS A 4 23.35 27.97 32.87
C LYS A 4 21.94 27.42 33.08
N VAL A 5 20.93 28.11 32.57
CA VAL A 5 19.66 27.47 32.17
C VAL A 5 19.93 26.87 30.79
N LEU A 6 20.01 25.54 30.70
CA LEU A 6 20.09 24.83 29.43
C LEU A 6 18.79 24.04 29.29
N ILE A 7 17.76 24.73 28.81
CA ILE A 7 16.53 24.12 28.32
C ILE A 7 16.90 23.43 27.00
N LEU A 8 17.19 22.13 27.07
CA LEU A 8 17.38 21.28 25.91
C LEU A 8 15.99 20.85 25.39
N ALA A 9 15.25 21.79 24.82
CA ALA A 9 13.97 21.53 24.16
C ALA A 9 14.12 21.78 22.65
N ALA A 10 14.83 20.88 21.97
CA ALA A 10 14.92 20.88 20.52
C ALA A 10 15.35 19.50 20.04
N LEU A 11 14.40 18.58 19.86
CA LEU A 11 14.48 17.42 18.96
C LEU A 11 13.25 16.54 19.20
N LEU A 12 12.12 16.86 18.58
CA LEU A 12 11.11 15.90 18.11
C LEU A 12 10.13 16.67 17.19
N PHE A 13 10.65 17.29 16.13
CA PHE A 13 9.83 17.48 14.92
C PHE A 13 9.78 16.10 14.25
N THR A 14 8.93 15.21 14.76
CA THR A 14 8.50 14.03 14.02
C THR A 14 7.64 14.54 12.87
N GLY A 15 8.30 15.00 11.81
CA GLY A 15 7.64 15.33 10.56
C GLY A 15 6.93 14.08 10.08
N CYS A 16 5.61 14.05 10.24
CA CYS A 16 4.76 13.14 9.50
C CYS A 16 5.00 13.53 8.03
N GLY A 17 5.77 12.71 7.30
CA GLY A 17 5.99 12.94 5.87
C GLY A 17 4.65 13.02 5.15
N PRO A 18 4.56 13.74 4.03
CA PRO A 18 3.32 13.83 3.27
C PRO A 18 2.83 12.43 2.88
N ASP A 19 1.53 12.19 3.05
CA ASP A 19 0.86 10.98 2.60
C ASP A 19 1.23 10.71 1.13
N ARG A 20 1.63 9.47 0.84
CA ARG A 20 1.95 9.06 -0.54
C ARG A 20 0.77 8.30 -1.10
N VAL A 21 0.32 8.70 -2.29
CA VAL A 21 -0.83 8.09 -2.96
C VAL A 21 -0.36 7.36 -4.21
N THR A 22 -0.74 6.09 -4.33
CA THR A 22 -0.45 5.25 -5.50
C THR A 22 -1.74 4.64 -6.03
N GLU A 23 -2.02 4.84 -7.32
CA GLU A 23 -3.13 4.21 -8.02
C GLU A 23 -2.64 3.03 -8.85
N TYR A 24 -3.20 1.85 -8.60
CA TYR A 24 -3.00 0.65 -9.40
C TYR A 24 -4.17 0.48 -10.35
N SER A 25 -3.88 0.26 -11.62
CA SER A 25 -4.90 0.11 -12.66
C SER A 25 -4.63 -1.08 -13.57
N CYS A 26 -5.67 -1.84 -13.85
CA CYS A 26 -5.66 -2.95 -14.79
C CYS A 26 -7.06 -3.08 -15.40
N HIS A 27 -7.14 -3.13 -16.74
CA HIS A 27 -8.40 -3.31 -17.47
C HIS A 27 -9.56 -2.37 -17.06
N GLY A 28 -9.24 -1.12 -16.71
CA GLY A 28 -10.22 -0.11 -16.31
C GLY A 28 -10.71 -0.23 -14.84
N THR A 29 -10.19 -1.18 -14.08
CA THR A 29 -10.38 -1.29 -12.63
C THR A 29 -9.24 -0.59 -11.91
N PHE A 30 -9.57 0.11 -10.82
CA PHE A 30 -8.61 0.90 -10.03
C PHE A 30 -8.64 0.50 -8.56
N VAL A 31 -7.46 0.47 -7.95
CA VAL A 31 -7.29 0.44 -6.49
C VAL A 31 -6.32 1.55 -6.11
N THR A 32 -6.71 2.36 -5.13
CA THR A 32 -5.86 3.42 -4.59
C THR A 32 -5.27 2.96 -3.27
N ARG A 33 -3.97 3.13 -3.10
CA ARG A 33 -3.23 2.98 -1.84
C ARG A 33 -2.80 4.35 -1.34
N VAL A 34 -3.00 4.59 -0.05
CA VAL A 34 -2.52 5.78 0.66
C VAL A 34 -1.60 5.32 1.79
N ASP A 35 -0.32 5.68 1.71
CA ASP A 35 0.69 5.37 2.71
C ASP A 35 0.80 6.49 3.75
N LYS A 36 0.66 6.10 5.02
CA LYS A 36 0.71 6.96 6.21
C LYS A 36 1.69 6.39 7.23
N GLY A 37 2.98 6.59 6.99
CA GLY A 37 4.04 6.03 7.83
C GLY A 37 4.07 4.50 7.79
N ALA A 38 3.72 3.86 8.91
CA ALA A 38 3.73 2.40 9.11
C ALA A 38 2.38 1.72 8.76
N THR A 39 1.49 2.47 8.10
CA THR A 39 0.16 2.02 7.72
C THR A 39 -0.09 2.32 6.25
N SER A 40 -0.71 1.39 5.54
CA SER A 40 -1.24 1.63 4.18
C SER A 40 -2.74 1.37 4.15
N GLN A 41 -3.48 2.30 3.55
CA GLN A 41 -4.93 2.22 3.38
C GLN A 41 -5.25 1.97 1.92
N PHE A 42 -6.15 1.02 1.65
CA PHE A 42 -6.56 0.63 0.31
C PHE A 42 -8.04 0.93 0.07
N PHE A 43 -8.31 1.49 -1.09
CA PHE A 43 -9.63 1.91 -1.55
C PHE A 43 -9.90 1.34 -2.94
N TYR A 44 -11.13 0.98 -3.22
CA TYR A 44 -11.54 0.60 -4.57
C TYR A 44 -11.94 1.87 -5.36
N GLY A 45 -11.32 2.09 -6.52
CA GLY A 45 -11.48 3.30 -7.33
C GLY A 45 -10.22 4.16 -7.38
N THR A 46 -10.33 5.29 -8.09
CA THR A 46 -9.28 6.32 -8.15
C THR A 46 -9.24 7.15 -6.88
N TYR A 47 -8.17 7.91 -6.65
CA TYR A 47 -8.02 8.80 -5.51
C TYR A 47 -9.14 9.85 -5.47
N ALA A 48 -9.55 10.37 -6.63
CA ALA A 48 -10.67 11.31 -6.72
C ALA A 48 -12.01 10.70 -6.25
N GLN A 49 -12.22 9.39 -6.46
CA GLN A 49 -13.41 8.67 -6.01
C GLN A 49 -13.30 8.23 -4.54
N ALA A 50 -12.08 7.93 -4.09
CA ALA A 50 -11.78 7.43 -2.75
C ALA A 50 -11.61 8.55 -1.71
N SER A 51 -11.30 9.78 -2.13
CA SER A 51 -11.07 10.90 -1.22
C SER A 51 -12.30 11.14 -0.34
N GLY A 52 -12.09 11.13 0.97
CA GLY A 52 -13.15 11.30 1.98
C GLY A 52 -13.99 10.04 2.28
N GLN A 53 -13.73 8.91 1.62
CA GLN A 53 -14.36 7.63 1.94
C GLN A 53 -13.56 6.87 3.01
N PRO A 54 -14.18 5.94 3.77
CA PRO A 54 -13.44 5.04 4.64
C PRO A 54 -12.61 4.04 3.83
N ALA A 55 -11.47 3.63 4.38
CA ALA A 55 -10.66 2.58 3.78
C ALA A 55 -11.45 1.26 3.70
N VAL A 56 -11.21 0.50 2.63
CA VAL A 56 -11.77 -0.85 2.48
C VAL A 56 -10.88 -1.85 3.22
N VAL A 57 -9.58 -1.79 2.94
CA VAL A 57 -8.55 -2.59 3.60
C VAL A 57 -7.52 -1.64 4.20
N GLU A 58 -7.00 -1.99 5.36
CA GLU A 58 -5.86 -1.33 5.97
C GLU A 58 -4.81 -2.38 6.30
N THR A 59 -3.54 -2.01 6.20
CA THR A 59 -2.46 -2.83 6.72
C THR A 59 -1.57 -2.03 7.65
N HIS A 60 -1.15 -2.70 8.71
CA HIS A 60 -0.15 -2.20 9.65
C HIS A 60 1.09 -3.07 9.58
N TYR A 61 2.25 -2.43 9.54
CA TYR A 61 3.54 -3.12 9.53
C TYR A 61 4.52 -2.36 10.44
N PRO A 62 5.07 -3.01 11.49
CA PRO A 62 5.99 -2.35 12.41
C PRO A 62 7.28 -1.91 11.70
N GLY A 63 7.79 -0.73 12.05
CA GLY A 63 8.97 -0.14 11.41
C GLY A 63 10.28 -0.92 11.59
N PHE A 64 11.22 -0.60 10.68
CA PHE A 64 12.53 -1.20 10.36
C PHE A 64 12.53 -2.61 9.73
N ASP A 65 11.87 -3.62 10.32
CA ASP A 65 11.93 -5.01 9.82
C ASP A 65 10.55 -5.64 9.49
N GLY A 66 9.45 -4.93 9.76
CA GLY A 66 8.10 -5.38 9.41
C GLY A 66 7.80 -5.11 7.94
N LEU A 67 7.79 -6.17 7.15
CA LEU A 67 7.54 -6.08 5.72
C LEU A 67 6.04 -6.14 5.46
N MET A 68 5.47 -5.04 4.94
CA MET A 68 4.26 -5.16 4.14
C MET A 68 4.66 -5.90 2.86
N ASP A 69 4.15 -7.11 2.68
CA ASP A 69 4.34 -7.92 1.48
C ASP A 69 2.97 -8.50 1.11
N ALA A 70 2.50 -8.19 -0.09
CA ALA A 70 1.25 -8.74 -0.59
C ALA A 70 1.24 -8.76 -2.12
N TYR A 71 0.23 -9.44 -2.67
CA TYR A 71 -0.10 -9.37 -4.08
C TYR A 71 -1.48 -8.79 -4.24
N LEU A 72 -1.63 -7.87 -5.18
CA LEU A 72 -2.91 -7.28 -5.57
C LEU A 72 -3.26 -7.81 -6.96
N THR A 73 -4.25 -8.70 -7.01
CA THR A 73 -4.64 -9.42 -8.23
C THR A 73 -5.98 -8.91 -8.75
N PHE A 74 -6.00 -8.46 -10.01
CA PHE A 74 -7.18 -7.97 -10.70
C PHE A 74 -7.86 -9.11 -11.47
N LYS A 75 -9.13 -9.39 -11.15
CA LYS A 75 -10.00 -10.38 -11.80
C LYS A 75 -11.20 -9.68 -12.42
N GLY A 76 -10.94 -8.90 -13.47
CA GLY A 76 -11.94 -8.02 -14.06
C GLY A 76 -12.30 -6.87 -13.10
N LYS A 77 -13.54 -6.85 -12.59
CA LYS A 77 -13.99 -5.84 -11.62
C LYS A 77 -13.71 -6.22 -10.16
N GLN A 78 -13.29 -7.45 -9.89
CA GLN A 78 -12.91 -7.88 -8.55
C GLN A 78 -11.41 -7.74 -8.38
N VAL A 79 -11.00 -7.31 -7.20
CA VAL A 79 -9.59 -7.18 -6.83
C VAL A 79 -9.39 -7.87 -5.49
N GLU A 80 -8.36 -8.69 -5.40
CA GLU A 80 -8.01 -9.42 -4.19
C GLU A 80 -6.63 -8.96 -3.72
N ILE A 81 -6.52 -8.65 -2.44
CA ILE A 81 -5.24 -8.53 -1.74
C ILE A 81 -4.94 -9.90 -1.13
N GLN A 82 -3.82 -10.49 -1.49
CA GLN A 82 -3.30 -11.71 -0.89
C GLN A 82 -2.07 -11.37 -0.05
N PRO A 83 -2.21 -11.29 1.28
CA PRO A 83 -1.09 -11.04 2.17
C PRO A 83 -0.03 -12.15 2.08
N ALA A 84 1.23 -11.74 2.06
CA ALA A 84 2.41 -12.61 2.18
C ALA A 84 3.28 -12.20 3.39
N GLY A 85 3.07 -11.00 3.93
CA GLY A 85 3.70 -10.47 5.13
C GLY A 85 3.01 -9.17 5.58
N GLY A 86 2.97 -8.93 6.90
CA GLY A 86 2.23 -7.82 7.49
C GLY A 86 0.81 -8.20 7.93
N TYR A 87 0.15 -7.32 8.67
CA TYR A 87 -1.23 -7.53 9.13
C TYR A 87 -2.18 -6.75 8.25
N PHE A 88 -3.07 -7.43 7.52
CA PHE A 88 -4.10 -6.82 6.69
C PHE A 88 -5.47 -7.04 7.35
N GLU A 89 -6.28 -5.99 7.40
CA GLU A 89 -7.60 -6.00 8.01
C GLU A 89 -8.61 -5.34 7.07
N THR A 90 -9.78 -5.96 6.94
CA THR A 90 -10.91 -5.32 6.26
C THR A 90 -11.55 -4.31 7.22
N LYS A 91 -11.48 -3.02 6.88
CA LYS A 91 -12.12 -1.95 7.67
C LYS A 91 -13.55 -1.71 7.24
N THR A 92 -13.81 -1.74 5.94
CA THR A 92 -15.16 -1.58 5.37
C THR A 92 -15.37 -2.65 4.31
N PRO A 93 -16.37 -3.56 4.46
CA PRO A 93 -16.65 -4.56 3.43
C PRO A 93 -16.96 -3.92 2.07
N HIS A 94 -16.35 -4.44 1.01
CA HIS A 94 -16.59 -3.96 -0.35
C HIS A 94 -16.78 -5.15 -1.31
N LYS A 95 -17.80 -5.08 -2.17
CA LYS A 95 -18.16 -6.19 -3.08
C LYS A 95 -17.08 -6.55 -4.11
N ASN A 96 -16.14 -5.65 -4.35
CA ASN A 96 -15.13 -5.76 -5.40
C ASN A 96 -13.68 -5.70 -4.89
N LEU A 97 -13.47 -5.54 -3.58
CA LEU A 97 -12.13 -5.52 -2.99
C LEU A 97 -12.17 -6.32 -1.69
N SER A 98 -11.35 -7.37 -1.62
CA SER A 98 -11.30 -8.28 -0.47
C SER A 98 -9.87 -8.68 -0.15
N ILE A 99 -9.68 -9.18 1.07
CA ILE A 99 -8.48 -9.90 1.48
C ILE A 99 -8.76 -11.39 1.26
N THR A 100 -7.81 -12.11 0.68
CA THR A 100 -7.86 -13.57 0.54
C THR A 100 -6.63 -14.16 1.19
N ASP A 101 -6.79 -14.64 2.43
CA ASP A 101 -5.75 -15.39 3.11
C ASP A 101 -5.60 -16.76 2.45
N ARG A 102 -4.35 -17.15 2.18
CA ARG A 102 -4.03 -18.47 1.66
C ARG A 102 -3.54 -19.34 2.81
N ASP A 103 -3.86 -20.63 2.74
CA ASP A 103 -3.20 -21.60 3.60
C ASP A 103 -1.70 -21.62 3.28
N ASN A 104 -0.87 -21.57 4.32
CA ASN A 104 0.58 -21.62 4.20
C ASN A 104 1.07 -22.86 3.47
N SER A 105 0.31 -23.97 3.51
CA SER A 105 0.67 -25.22 2.82
C SER A 105 0.69 -25.09 1.29
N VAL A 106 -0.13 -24.20 0.72
CA VAL A 106 -0.24 -23.98 -0.73
C VAL A 106 0.46 -22.70 -1.20
N PHE A 107 1.04 -21.94 -0.26
CA PHE A 107 1.66 -20.64 -0.55
C PHE A 107 2.82 -20.72 -1.56
N PRO A 108 3.76 -21.69 -1.49
CA PRO A 108 4.85 -21.79 -2.46
C PRO A 108 4.37 -22.01 -3.90
N ASP A 109 3.50 -23.00 -4.11
CA ASP A 109 2.97 -23.32 -5.44
C ASP A 109 2.15 -22.16 -6.03
N TRP A 110 1.37 -21.50 -5.17
CA TRP A 110 0.62 -20.31 -5.56
C TRP A 110 1.54 -19.14 -5.93
N LEU A 111 2.58 -18.91 -5.14
CA LEU A 111 3.57 -17.86 -5.38
C LEU A 111 4.31 -18.09 -6.69
N ASP A 112 4.69 -19.34 -6.98
CA ASP A 112 5.33 -19.72 -8.25
C ASP A 112 4.37 -19.55 -9.43
N SER A 113 3.10 -19.91 -9.26
CA SER A 113 2.06 -19.66 -10.26
C SER A 113 1.90 -18.17 -10.57
N ILE A 114 1.84 -17.30 -9.56
CA ILE A 114 1.76 -15.84 -9.79
C ILE A 114 3.04 -15.32 -10.44
N ARG A 115 4.21 -15.76 -10.01
CA ARG A 115 5.48 -15.32 -10.60
C ARG A 115 5.63 -15.75 -12.07
N SER A 116 4.96 -16.83 -12.46
CA SER A 116 4.91 -17.27 -13.86
C SER A 116 4.02 -16.39 -14.75
N ASP A 117 3.03 -15.71 -14.18
CA ASP A 117 2.14 -14.78 -14.89
C ASP A 117 1.63 -13.65 -13.99
N MET A 118 2.29 -12.49 -14.06
CA MET A 118 1.89 -11.26 -13.37
C MET A 118 1.09 -10.29 -14.26
N SER A 119 0.52 -10.75 -15.37
CA SER A 119 -0.22 -9.89 -16.31
C SER A 119 -1.36 -9.07 -15.67
N HIS A 120 -1.96 -9.59 -14.59
CA HIS A 120 -3.04 -8.91 -13.85
C HIS A 120 -2.73 -8.77 -12.35
N THR A 121 -1.47 -8.92 -11.95
CA THR A 121 -1.07 -8.93 -10.55
C THR A 121 0.08 -7.97 -10.32
N VAL A 122 0.01 -7.19 -9.25
CA VAL A 122 1.11 -6.33 -8.79
C VAL A 122 1.55 -6.78 -7.40
N TYR A 123 2.84 -6.88 -7.22
CA TYR A 123 3.46 -7.02 -5.91
C TYR A 123 3.35 -5.71 -5.15
N LEU A 124 3.02 -5.78 -3.86
CA LEU A 124 2.93 -4.64 -2.96
C LEU A 124 4.03 -4.73 -1.90
N ALA A 125 4.76 -3.64 -1.70
CA ALA A 125 5.74 -3.53 -0.61
C ALA A 125 5.70 -2.18 0.11
N ALA A 126 6.14 -2.18 1.37
CA ALA A 126 6.28 -0.95 2.15
C ALA A 126 7.23 0.04 1.45
N ASN A 127 8.29 -0.48 0.80
CA ASN A 127 9.21 0.31 -0.02
C ASN A 127 8.80 0.28 -1.50
N LEU A 128 8.30 1.41 -2.02
CA LEU A 128 7.85 1.54 -3.41
C LEU A 128 8.95 1.37 -4.45
N GLU A 129 10.22 1.65 -4.11
CA GLU A 129 11.34 1.40 -5.03
C GLU A 129 11.57 -0.11 -5.19
N TYR A 130 11.55 -0.84 -4.08
CA TYR A 130 11.62 -2.30 -4.09
C TYR A 130 10.41 -2.92 -4.81
N GLU A 131 9.23 -2.40 -4.53
CA GLU A 131 7.99 -2.77 -5.21
C GLU A 131 8.11 -2.61 -6.74
N THR A 132 8.55 -1.43 -7.18
CA THR A 132 8.74 -1.11 -8.60
C THR A 132 9.73 -2.06 -9.26
N LYS A 133 10.90 -2.29 -8.64
CA LYS A 133 11.92 -3.20 -9.18
C LYS A 133 11.38 -4.62 -9.33
N ARG A 134 10.67 -5.13 -8.32
CA ARG A 134 10.11 -6.48 -8.34
C ARG A 134 9.02 -6.63 -9.41
N ASN A 135 8.13 -5.64 -9.52
CA ASN A 135 7.10 -5.64 -10.55
C ASN A 135 7.66 -5.55 -11.97
N GLN A 136 8.75 -4.80 -12.18
CA GLN A 136 9.46 -4.77 -13.45
C GLN A 136 10.14 -6.10 -13.77
N GLN A 137 10.80 -6.71 -12.78
CA GLN A 137 11.47 -8.01 -12.92
C GLN A 137 10.50 -9.10 -13.40
N TYR A 138 9.30 -9.15 -12.81
CA TYR A 138 8.26 -10.13 -13.15
C TYR A 138 7.25 -9.64 -14.19
N ARG A 139 7.49 -8.48 -14.82
CA ARG A 139 6.69 -7.91 -15.91
C ARG A 139 5.19 -7.80 -15.56
N SER A 140 4.89 -7.25 -14.40
CA SER A 140 3.51 -6.97 -14.01
C SER A 140 2.78 -6.17 -15.09
N GLY A 141 1.57 -6.60 -15.47
CA GLY A 141 0.71 -5.88 -16.41
C GLY A 141 -0.17 -4.81 -15.74
N VAL A 142 -0.06 -4.64 -14.42
CA VAL A 142 -0.75 -3.60 -13.66
C VAL A 142 0.05 -2.31 -13.72
N LYS A 143 -0.60 -1.21 -14.10
CA LYS A 143 0.01 0.11 -14.10
C LYS A 143 -0.12 0.76 -12.73
N ALA A 144 1.01 1.08 -12.10
CA ALA A 144 1.08 1.88 -10.88
C ALA A 144 1.41 3.35 -11.21
N THR A 145 0.66 4.30 -10.66
CA THR A 145 0.88 5.75 -10.85
C THR A 145 0.85 6.46 -9.52
N THR A 146 1.91 7.21 -9.19
CA THR A 146 1.92 8.08 -8.01
C THR A 146 1.11 9.33 -8.27
N VAL A 147 0.15 9.63 -7.40
CA VAL A 147 -0.68 10.83 -7.48
C VAL A 147 -0.05 11.92 -6.62
N GLN A 148 0.23 13.08 -7.21
CA GLN A 148 0.63 14.26 -6.46
C GLN A 148 -0.58 14.89 -5.79
N VAL A 149 -0.67 14.79 -4.47
CA VAL A 149 -1.67 15.51 -3.69
C VAL A 149 -1.14 16.93 -3.50
N GLY A 150 -1.78 17.91 -4.14
CA GLY A 150 -1.40 19.31 -3.97
C GLY A 150 -1.56 19.74 -2.51
N PHE A 151 -0.53 20.37 -1.94
CA PHE A 151 -0.68 21.09 -0.68
C PHE A 151 -1.63 22.27 -0.95
N LEU A 152 -2.90 22.13 -0.56
CA LEU A 152 -3.70 23.31 -0.27
C LEU A 152 -3.12 23.90 1.01
N SER A 153 -2.16 24.80 0.85
CA SER A 153 -1.82 25.76 1.90
C SER A 153 -3.10 26.54 2.20
N SER A 154 -3.74 26.23 3.32
CA SER A 154 -4.81 27.06 3.87
C SER A 154 -4.26 28.48 4.05
N PHE A 155 -4.80 29.42 3.28
CA PHE A 155 -4.68 30.86 3.53
C PHE A 155 -5.60 31.25 4.69
#